data_AF-A0ABD3FQ59-F1
#
_entry.id   AF-A0ABD3FQ59-F1
#
_cell.length_a   1.000
_cell.length_b   1.000
_cell.length_c   1.000
_cell.angle_alpha   90.00
_cell.angle_beta   90.00
_cell.angle_gamma   90.00
#
_symmetry.space_group_name_H-M   'P 1'
#
loop_
_entity.id
_entity.type
_entity.pdbx_description
1 polymer ?
#
loop_
_entity_poly.entity_id
_entity_poly.type
_entity_poly.pdbx_seq_one_letter_code
_entity_poly.pdbx_strand_id
1 'polypeptide(L)'
;MQFFATGKDSLVAAALEASMRSVRLCGVTTNAFDLEEHQHWCAETVKEPVVLNVSAPEARGTYLQKHTTYLVTLESRQEGVRRRFRDFEWLRVVLHARYVGLLVPSLPEKTTTAAVLKTDAFMQSRMRGLQRFLNDILESPYLRSDAAVASFLGEPGDEATWEAMRKDTAVMDNAGEGHMRWLQRLLCEHIASSPENEISVFKRHVEQRERLLSELAACAKRLADKSAAMSKDVSTLHAIFAGWQLAETGTGSFEARNDGPLVALLDKSTVTISGWSQVESYQPAIYELLLLENIKYMLRQATAMKQMLIERERAVAGESLPESECKPTPSLSESPASPPTSGFSVASFTSAASTAASRFMSAVEPPSLSIEEQRRRAHHTSELITRALIAEEMQRFRVRTTKELENIMNHLSCAEAQLSKRSGSVWREYLKTSSADPQVLARSTKELLGSASSGSTPPSPAAAEAF
;
A
#
# COMPACT_ATOMS: atom_id res chain seq x y z
N MET A 1 -6.62 27.68 9.67
CA MET A 1 -5.44 28.02 8.85
C MET A 1 -5.26 26.96 7.77
N GLN A 2 -4.94 27.33 6.53
CA GLN A 2 -4.80 26.42 5.38
C GLN A 2 -3.34 26.31 4.93
N PHE A 3 -2.56 25.43 5.57
CA PHE A 3 -1.16 25.18 5.20
C PHE A 3 -0.99 23.86 4.44
N PHE A 4 -1.59 23.84 3.26
CA PHE A 4 -1.22 23.01 2.10
C PHE A 4 -1.00 23.92 0.85
N ALA A 5 -0.84 25.23 1.06
CA ALA A 5 -0.77 26.25 0.01
C ALA A 5 0.56 26.28 -0.77
N THR A 6 1.61 25.62 -0.27
CA THR A 6 2.66 25.10 -1.14
C THR A 6 2.12 23.83 -1.80
N GLY A 7 1.61 23.96 -3.03
CA GLY A 7 1.07 22.83 -3.79
C GLY A 7 2.09 21.70 -3.91
N LYS A 8 1.62 20.45 -4.06
CA LYS A 8 2.48 19.27 -4.20
C LYS A 8 3.55 19.48 -5.29
N ASP A 9 3.17 20.12 -6.37
CA ASP A 9 3.96 20.36 -7.56
C ASP A 9 5.04 21.46 -7.33
N SER A 10 4.79 22.39 -6.41
CA SER A 10 5.79 23.36 -5.93
C SER A 10 6.88 22.68 -5.10
N LEU A 11 6.52 21.70 -4.26
CA LEU A 11 7.51 20.89 -3.53
C LEU A 11 8.34 20.01 -4.49
N VAL A 12 7.69 19.38 -5.48
CA VAL A 12 8.39 18.59 -6.52
C VAL A 12 9.35 19.45 -7.33
N ALA A 13 8.94 20.65 -7.76
CA ALA A 13 9.80 21.58 -8.49
C ALA A 13 11.01 22.03 -7.64
N ALA A 14 10.81 22.36 -6.36
CA ALA A 14 11.89 22.76 -5.46
C ALA A 14 12.87 21.61 -5.16
N ALA A 15 12.36 20.38 -4.99
CA ALA A 15 13.18 19.19 -4.80
C ALA A 15 13.99 18.82 -6.05
N LEU A 16 13.43 19.03 -7.25
CA LEU A 16 14.14 18.84 -8.51
C LEU A 16 15.32 19.83 -8.67
N GLU A 17 15.12 21.11 -8.35
CA GLU A 17 16.20 22.10 -8.31
C GLU A 17 17.22 21.85 -7.19
N ALA A 18 16.84 21.19 -6.09
CA ALA A 18 17.80 20.68 -5.10
C ALA A 18 18.61 19.52 -5.69
N SER A 19 17.96 18.50 -6.28
CA SER A 19 18.62 17.36 -6.93
C SER A 19 19.63 17.80 -8.01
N MET A 20 19.28 18.80 -8.83
CA MET A 20 20.17 19.41 -9.83
C MET A 20 21.39 20.12 -9.20
N ARG A 21 21.31 20.57 -7.94
CA ARG A 21 22.46 21.10 -7.17
C ARG A 21 23.24 19.98 -6.48
N SER A 22 22.57 18.98 -5.92
CA SER A 22 23.17 17.78 -5.29
C SER A 22 24.09 17.02 -6.26
N VAL A 23 23.67 16.84 -7.52
CA VAL A 23 24.51 16.22 -8.58
C VAL A 23 25.79 17.04 -8.84
N ARG A 24 25.70 18.38 -8.86
CA ARG A 24 26.88 19.25 -9.02
C ARG A 24 27.82 19.17 -7.82
N LEU A 25 27.28 19.10 -6.59
CA LEU A 25 28.08 18.89 -5.38
C LEU A 25 28.85 17.57 -5.45
N CYS A 26 28.19 16.47 -5.83
CA CYS A 26 28.83 15.17 -6.00
C CYS A 26 29.97 15.23 -7.03
N GLY A 27 29.73 15.83 -8.21
CA GLY A 27 30.70 15.93 -9.30
C GLY A 27 31.93 16.83 -9.02
N VAL A 28 31.92 17.62 -7.94
CA VAL A 28 33.10 18.37 -7.46
C VAL A 28 33.92 17.57 -6.44
N THR A 29 33.36 16.50 -5.88
CA THR A 29 33.96 15.68 -4.80
C THR A 29 34.51 14.33 -5.27
N THR A 30 34.69 14.14 -6.57
CA THR A 30 35.04 12.86 -7.20
C THR A 30 36.51 12.46 -7.00
N ASN A 31 36.79 11.86 -5.84
CA ASN A 31 37.68 10.70 -5.81
C ASN A 31 37.09 9.59 -6.71
N ALA A 32 37.92 8.63 -7.14
CA ALA A 32 37.42 7.47 -7.88
C ALA A 32 36.38 6.71 -7.03
N PHE A 33 35.22 6.42 -7.62
CA PHE A 33 34.15 5.68 -6.95
C PHE A 33 34.54 4.21 -6.79
N ASP A 34 34.69 3.76 -5.54
CA ASP A 34 34.96 2.37 -5.20
C ASP A 34 33.64 1.62 -4.98
N LEU A 35 33.42 0.57 -5.79
CA LEU A 35 32.22 -0.23 -5.74
C LEU A 35 32.22 -1.24 -4.57
N GLU A 36 33.38 -1.70 -4.11
CA GLU A 36 33.49 -2.65 -3.00
C GLU A 36 33.32 -1.92 -1.66
N GLU A 37 33.92 -0.74 -1.49
CA GLU A 37 33.69 0.12 -0.32
C GLU A 37 32.23 0.56 -0.22
N HIS A 38 31.61 0.97 -1.34
CA HIS A 38 30.20 1.34 -1.37
C HIS A 38 29.28 0.15 -1.03
N GLN A 39 29.59 -1.06 -1.50
CA GLN A 39 28.86 -2.28 -1.12
C GLN A 39 29.04 -2.62 0.36
N HIS A 40 30.25 -2.47 0.91
CA HIS A 40 30.52 -2.66 2.33
C HIS A 40 29.74 -1.67 3.20
N TRP A 41 29.75 -0.38 2.84
CA TRP A 41 28.93 0.65 3.50
C TRP A 41 27.43 0.30 3.45
N CYS A 42 26.92 -0.14 2.29
CA CYS A 42 25.54 -0.58 2.15
C CYS A 42 25.19 -1.75 3.09
N ALA A 43 26.10 -2.72 3.24
CA ALA A 43 25.90 -3.88 4.11
C ALA A 43 25.95 -3.52 5.59
N GLU A 44 26.98 -2.80 6.05
CA GLU A 44 27.12 -2.39 7.46
C GLU A 44 25.97 -1.47 7.90
N THR A 45 25.50 -0.56 7.02
CA THR A 45 24.39 0.36 7.32
C THR A 45 23.07 -0.36 7.66
N VAL A 46 22.82 -1.55 7.09
CA VAL A 46 21.60 -2.35 7.36
C VAL A 46 21.83 -3.61 8.21
N LYS A 47 23.08 -3.86 8.62
CA LYS A 47 23.53 -5.02 9.39
C LYS A 47 22.76 -5.25 10.68
N GLU A 48 22.46 -4.17 11.41
CA GLU A 48 21.52 -4.22 12.53
C GLU A 48 20.08 -4.06 12.00
N PRO A 49 19.20 -5.07 12.16
CA PRO A 49 17.83 -5.00 11.68
C PRO A 49 17.00 -4.10 12.61
N VAL A 50 16.57 -2.95 12.09
CA VAL A 50 15.75 -1.99 12.84
C VAL A 50 14.27 -2.26 12.55
N VAL A 51 13.63 -3.05 13.42
CA VAL A 51 12.20 -3.34 13.34
C VAL A 51 11.41 -2.27 14.07
N LEU A 52 10.51 -1.60 13.34
CA LEU A 52 9.50 -0.71 13.92
C LEU A 52 8.15 -1.43 14.02
N ASN A 53 7.38 -1.04 15.04
CA ASN A 53 6.00 -1.42 15.29
C ASN A 53 5.10 -0.17 15.21
N VAL A 54 3.97 -0.26 14.49
CA VAL A 54 2.98 0.85 14.37
C VAL A 54 1.66 0.43 15.01
N SER A 55 1.31 1.07 16.12
CA SER A 55 0.27 0.59 17.04
C SER A 55 -0.55 1.72 17.68
N ALA A 56 -1.36 1.36 18.69
CA ALA A 56 -2.09 2.26 19.59
C ALA A 56 -2.76 3.48 18.89
N PRO A 57 -3.73 3.25 17.99
CA PRO A 57 -4.36 4.32 17.21
C PRO A 57 -5.18 5.26 18.12
N GLU A 58 -4.90 6.56 18.05
CA GLU A 58 -5.45 7.56 18.97
C GLU A 58 -5.95 8.79 18.21
N ALA A 59 -7.20 9.19 18.45
CA ALA A 59 -7.79 10.38 17.83
C ALA A 59 -7.40 11.66 18.57
N ARG A 60 -6.49 12.45 17.99
CA ARG A 60 -5.99 13.73 18.53
C ARG A 60 -6.54 14.93 17.77
N GLY A 61 -6.32 16.13 18.32
CA GLY A 61 -6.76 17.40 17.73
C GLY A 61 -8.04 17.97 18.34
N THR A 62 -8.29 19.25 18.08
CA THR A 62 -9.48 19.98 18.57
C THR A 62 -10.76 19.49 17.87
N TYR A 63 -11.94 19.89 18.39
CA TYR A 63 -13.25 19.43 17.91
C TYR A 63 -13.43 19.51 16.38
N LEU A 64 -12.88 20.54 15.73
CA LEU A 64 -12.96 20.78 14.29
C LEU A 64 -11.80 20.18 13.47
N GLN A 65 -10.76 19.63 14.11
CA GLN A 65 -9.54 19.12 13.45
C GLN A 65 -9.08 17.76 14.03
N LYS A 66 -10.03 16.91 14.40
CA LYS A 66 -9.75 15.54 14.84
C LYS A 66 -9.08 14.71 13.74
N HIS A 67 -8.00 14.01 14.11
CA HIS A 67 -7.23 13.16 13.21
C HIS A 67 -6.63 11.98 13.98
N THR A 68 -6.52 10.82 13.32
CA THR A 68 -5.93 9.63 13.96
C THR A 68 -4.40 9.64 13.83
N THR A 69 -3.75 9.56 14.99
CA THR A 69 -2.30 9.33 15.13
C THR A 69 -2.05 7.87 15.47
N TYR A 70 -0.87 7.36 15.12
CA TYR A 70 -0.38 6.03 15.47
C TYR A 70 0.90 6.20 16.29
N LEU A 71 1.14 5.27 17.22
CA LEU A 71 2.41 5.18 17.94
C LEU A 71 3.40 4.38 17.08
N VAL A 72 4.55 4.98 16.77
CA VAL A 72 5.67 4.34 16.07
C VAL A 72 6.76 4.06 17.11
N THR A 73 7.02 2.78 17.36
CA THR A 73 7.95 2.28 18.39
C THR A 73 9.03 1.41 17.77
N LEU A 74 10.24 1.43 18.34
CA LEU A 74 11.26 0.42 18.08
C LEU A 74 10.83 -0.88 18.77
N GLU A 75 11.03 -2.05 18.17
CA GLU A 75 10.64 -3.32 18.83
C GLU A 75 11.35 -3.52 20.18
N SER A 76 12.55 -2.97 20.35
CA SER A 76 13.34 -2.97 21.59
C SER A 76 13.02 -1.81 22.57
N ARG A 77 12.03 -0.94 22.30
CA ARG A 77 11.69 0.23 23.13
C ARG A 77 10.17 0.41 23.28
N GLN A 78 9.70 0.61 24.51
CA GLN A 78 8.28 0.92 24.75
C GLN A 78 7.93 2.40 24.48
N GLU A 79 8.92 3.29 24.52
CA GLU A 79 8.77 4.69 24.12
C GLU A 79 8.88 4.84 22.60
N GLY A 80 8.14 5.80 22.04
CA GLY A 80 8.04 5.99 20.60
C GLY A 80 7.33 7.29 20.23
N VAL A 81 7.31 7.57 18.93
CA VAL A 81 6.86 8.85 18.37
C VAL A 81 5.44 8.72 17.83
N ARG A 82 4.61 9.75 18.01
CA ARG A 82 3.26 9.76 17.43
C ARG A 82 3.25 10.49 16.10
N ARG A 83 2.67 9.84 15.08
CA ARG A 83 2.58 10.34 13.70
C ARG A 83 1.19 10.04 13.13
N ARG A 84 0.58 10.97 12.40
CA ARG A 84 -0.70 10.80 11.67
C ARG A 84 -0.44 10.35 10.24
N PHE A 85 -1.43 9.76 9.56
CA PHE A 85 -1.27 9.27 8.18
C PHE A 85 -0.64 10.30 7.21
N ARG A 86 -1.04 11.58 7.31
CA ARG A 86 -0.48 12.71 6.53
C ARG A 86 1.05 12.88 6.68
N ASP A 87 1.61 12.51 7.83
CA ASP A 87 3.05 12.62 8.09
C ASP A 87 3.83 11.55 7.31
N PHE A 88 3.26 10.34 7.18
CA PHE A 88 3.81 9.29 6.32
C PHE A 88 3.67 9.68 4.83
N GLU A 89 2.55 10.34 4.44
CA GLU A 89 2.41 10.91 3.10
C GLU A 89 3.49 11.96 2.80
N TRP A 90 3.79 12.86 3.75
CA TRP A 90 4.88 13.82 3.64
C TRP A 90 6.24 13.11 3.47
N LEU A 91 6.57 12.14 4.33
CA LEU A 91 7.85 11.43 4.26
C LEU A 91 8.01 10.74 2.90
N ARG A 92 6.97 10.05 2.42
CA ARG A 92 7.00 9.41 1.09
C ARG A 92 7.22 10.41 -0.04
N VAL A 93 6.57 11.58 0.00
CA VAL A 93 6.73 12.61 -1.04
C VAL A 93 8.14 13.21 -1.02
N VAL A 94 8.69 13.50 0.17
CA VAL A 94 10.06 14.02 0.32
C VAL A 94 11.09 13.02 -0.20
N LEU A 95 11.01 11.75 0.22
CA LEU A 95 11.94 10.71 -0.26
C LEU A 95 11.81 10.47 -1.77
N HIS A 96 10.59 10.42 -2.31
CA HIS A 96 10.36 10.18 -3.73
C HIS A 96 10.87 11.32 -4.62
N ALA A 97 10.76 12.57 -4.17
CA ALA A 97 11.26 13.73 -4.91
C ALA A 97 12.79 13.93 -4.77
N ARG A 98 13.41 13.34 -3.73
CA ARG A 98 14.86 13.37 -3.49
C ARG A 98 15.60 12.24 -4.21
N TYR A 99 15.18 11.00 -3.98
CA TYR A 99 15.82 9.81 -4.54
C TYR A 99 15.25 9.48 -5.92
N VAL A 100 15.51 10.36 -6.89
CA VAL A 100 15.13 10.16 -8.30
C VAL A 100 15.68 8.80 -8.78
N GLY A 101 14.81 7.99 -9.39
CA GLY A 101 15.15 6.65 -9.87
C GLY A 101 15.06 5.50 -8.84
N LEU A 102 14.78 5.78 -7.57
CA LEU A 102 14.66 4.78 -6.50
C LEU A 102 13.19 4.42 -6.22
N LEU A 103 12.85 3.13 -6.06
CA LEU A 103 11.48 2.70 -5.77
C LEU A 103 11.13 2.90 -4.28
N VAL A 104 10.71 4.12 -3.94
CA VAL A 104 10.28 4.47 -2.57
C VAL A 104 9.00 3.69 -2.20
N PRO A 105 8.99 2.95 -1.07
CA PRO A 105 7.90 2.05 -0.69
C PRO A 105 6.50 2.65 -0.74
N SER A 106 5.51 1.82 -1.06
CA SER A 106 4.12 2.26 -1.25
C SER A 106 3.33 2.24 0.06
N LEU A 107 2.65 3.35 0.37
CA LEU A 107 1.74 3.45 1.51
C LEU A 107 0.46 2.60 1.31
N PRO A 108 -0.21 2.17 2.39
CA PRO A 108 -1.55 1.60 2.31
C PRO A 108 -2.57 2.64 1.82
N GLU A 109 -3.68 2.15 1.29
CA GLU A 109 -4.64 2.98 0.54
C GLU A 109 -5.27 4.11 1.37
N LYS A 110 -5.41 5.27 0.71
CA LYS A 110 -6.03 6.47 1.28
C LYS A 110 -7.55 6.41 1.15
N THR A 111 -8.18 5.51 1.89
CA THR A 111 -9.64 5.45 1.98
C THR A 111 -10.19 6.76 2.54
N THR A 112 -11.08 7.41 1.80
CA THR A 112 -11.78 8.65 2.19
C THR A 112 -13.17 8.39 2.77
N THR A 113 -13.72 7.18 2.56
CA THR A 113 -15.06 6.78 3.00
C THR A 113 -15.17 6.68 4.52
N ALA A 114 -15.87 7.63 5.14
CA ALA A 114 -15.98 7.76 6.60
C ALA A 114 -16.58 6.53 7.33
N ALA A 115 -17.34 5.68 6.63
CA ALA A 115 -17.83 4.40 7.18
C ALA A 115 -16.70 3.35 7.31
N VAL A 116 -15.83 3.24 6.31
CA VAL A 116 -14.72 2.28 6.30
C VAL A 116 -13.62 2.69 7.28
N LEU A 117 -13.38 4.01 7.42
CA LEU A 117 -12.42 4.58 8.38
C LEU A 117 -12.70 4.23 9.87
N LYS A 118 -13.85 3.63 10.19
CA LYS A 118 -14.27 3.27 11.55
C LYS A 118 -14.22 1.76 11.84
N THR A 119 -13.85 0.90 10.90
CA THR A 119 -13.79 -0.56 11.16
C THR A 119 -12.42 -0.97 11.68
N ASP A 120 -12.40 -1.89 12.65
CA ASP A 120 -11.14 -2.38 13.23
C ASP A 120 -10.28 -3.09 12.20
N ALA A 121 -10.89 -3.86 11.29
CA ALA A 121 -10.20 -4.50 10.16
C ALA A 121 -9.46 -3.48 9.28
N PHE A 122 -10.08 -2.33 8.98
CA PHE A 122 -9.43 -1.25 8.24
C PHE A 122 -8.26 -0.63 9.03
N MET A 123 -8.47 -0.34 10.31
CA MET A 123 -7.45 0.24 11.18
C MET A 123 -6.23 -0.68 11.33
N GLN A 124 -6.45 -1.97 11.53
CA GLN A 124 -5.39 -3.00 11.56
C GLN A 124 -4.66 -3.11 10.21
N SER A 125 -5.38 -3.06 9.08
CA SER A 125 -4.76 -3.09 7.75
C SER A 125 -3.89 -1.87 7.49
N ARG A 126 -4.38 -0.67 7.84
CA ARG A 126 -3.59 0.56 7.76
C ARG A 126 -2.35 0.49 8.66
N MET A 127 -2.46 0.05 9.91
CA MET A 127 -1.31 -0.04 10.82
C MET A 127 -0.22 -0.96 10.26
N ARG A 128 -0.56 -2.18 9.81
CA ARG A 128 0.40 -3.08 9.15
C ARG A 128 1.04 -2.46 7.91
N GLY A 129 0.26 -1.77 7.07
CA GLY A 129 0.78 -1.11 5.86
C GLY A 129 1.73 0.05 6.18
N LEU A 130 1.46 0.82 7.24
CA LEU A 130 2.35 1.89 7.71
C LEU A 130 3.62 1.34 8.35
N GLN A 131 3.51 0.25 9.12
CA GLN A 131 4.65 -0.47 9.69
C GLN A 131 5.57 -1.03 8.60
N ARG A 132 5.00 -1.72 7.61
CA ARG A 132 5.74 -2.23 6.46
C ARG A 132 6.46 -1.11 5.72
N PHE A 133 5.77 -0.02 5.37
CA PHE A 133 6.35 1.13 4.69
C PHE A 133 7.60 1.70 5.41
N LEU A 134 7.58 1.78 6.75
CA LEU A 134 8.75 2.23 7.51
C LEU A 134 9.87 1.18 7.55
N ASN A 135 9.54 -0.11 7.71
CA ASN A 135 10.54 -1.17 7.70
C ASN A 135 11.19 -1.34 6.31
N ASP A 136 10.42 -1.22 5.22
CA ASP A 136 10.92 -1.21 3.83
C ASP A 136 11.88 -0.03 3.53
N ILE A 137 11.67 1.11 4.22
CA ILE A 137 12.57 2.27 4.22
C ILE A 137 13.86 1.95 4.96
N LEU A 138 13.77 1.34 6.15
CA LEU A 138 14.92 0.97 6.96
C LEU A 138 15.71 -0.23 6.41
N GLU A 139 15.13 -1.04 5.52
CA GLU A 139 15.85 -2.02 4.69
C GLU A 139 16.66 -1.39 3.54
N SER A 140 16.55 -0.08 3.29
CA SER A 140 17.39 0.62 2.32
C SER A 140 18.49 1.41 3.03
N PRO A 141 19.79 1.18 2.75
CA PRO A 141 20.86 1.94 3.39
C PRO A 141 20.80 3.43 3.03
N TYR A 142 20.35 3.76 1.83
CA TYR A 142 20.15 5.13 1.35
C TYR A 142 19.03 5.85 2.10
N LEU A 143 17.87 5.21 2.27
CA LEU A 143 16.71 5.84 2.93
C LEU A 143 16.81 5.81 4.47
N ARG A 144 17.43 4.77 5.06
CA ARG A 144 17.74 4.72 6.50
C ARG A 144 18.60 5.91 6.92
N SER A 145 19.55 6.30 6.08
CA SER A 145 20.57 7.33 6.35
C SER A 145 20.16 8.72 5.84
N ASP A 146 18.86 9.02 5.85
CA ASP A 146 18.24 10.26 5.37
C ASP A 146 17.74 11.15 6.53
N ALA A 147 18.02 12.45 6.46
CA ALA A 147 17.66 13.43 7.49
C ALA A 147 16.14 13.54 7.75
N ALA A 148 15.29 13.31 6.74
CA ALA A 148 13.83 13.32 6.92
C ALA A 148 13.33 12.03 7.59
N VAL A 149 13.99 10.88 7.37
CA VAL A 149 13.71 9.62 8.10
C VAL A 149 14.19 9.73 9.55
N ALA A 150 15.40 10.23 9.77
CA ALA A 150 15.93 10.52 11.10
C ALA A 150 15.01 11.49 11.87
N SER A 151 14.52 12.56 11.22
CA SER A 151 13.58 13.51 11.82
C SER A 151 12.19 12.90 12.06
N PHE A 152 11.72 12.02 11.18
CA PHE A 152 10.44 11.32 11.37
C PHE A 152 10.48 10.37 12.58
N LEU A 153 11.62 9.73 12.85
CA LEU A 153 11.81 8.80 13.98
C LEU A 153 12.39 9.48 15.24
N GLY A 154 12.90 10.71 15.12
CA GLY A 154 13.46 11.52 16.20
C GLY A 154 12.43 11.98 17.23
N GLU A 155 12.94 12.54 18.34
CA GLU A 155 12.27 12.62 19.65
C GLU A 155 10.83 13.18 19.65
N PRO A 156 10.01 12.84 20.67
CA PRO A 156 8.62 13.32 20.81
C PRO A 156 8.46 14.83 21.09
N GLY A 157 8.83 15.68 20.14
CA GLY A 157 8.53 17.11 20.13
C GLY A 157 7.03 17.42 19.97
N ASP A 158 6.67 18.69 20.16
CA ASP A 158 5.30 19.18 19.94
C ASP A 158 4.99 19.37 18.44
N GLU A 159 3.73 19.70 18.13
CA GLU A 159 3.31 19.91 16.73
C GLU A 159 4.08 21.07 16.07
N ALA A 160 4.45 22.13 16.81
CA ALA A 160 5.21 23.24 16.25
C ALA A 160 6.65 22.83 15.88
N THR A 161 7.32 22.07 16.75
CA THR A 161 8.62 21.46 16.48
C THR A 161 8.53 20.51 15.29
N TRP A 162 7.48 19.68 15.22
CA TRP A 162 7.26 18.77 14.10
C TRP A 162 7.04 19.49 12.77
N GLU A 163 6.20 20.53 12.71
CA GLU A 163 6.01 21.35 11.51
C GLU A 163 7.31 22.06 11.07
N ALA A 164 8.15 22.51 12.01
CA ALA A 164 9.44 23.12 11.72
C ALA A 164 10.42 22.10 11.12
N MET A 165 10.62 20.94 11.77
CA MET A 165 11.46 19.85 11.25
C MET A 165 10.99 19.40 9.86
N ARG A 166 9.67 19.23 9.66
CA ARG A 166 9.10 18.85 8.36
C ARG A 166 9.31 19.89 7.26
N LYS A 167 9.53 21.15 7.60
CA LYS A 167 9.85 22.22 6.64
C LYS A 167 11.33 22.20 6.29
N ASP A 168 12.19 22.07 7.29
CA ASP A 168 13.65 22.06 7.13
C ASP A 168 14.10 20.87 6.27
N THR A 169 13.66 19.64 6.61
CA THR A 169 14.08 18.44 5.87
C THR A 169 13.27 18.15 4.59
N ALA A 170 12.45 19.10 4.12
CA ALA A 170 11.62 18.91 2.92
C ALA A 170 12.42 19.00 1.62
N VAL A 171 13.34 19.96 1.53
CA VAL A 171 14.15 20.28 0.34
C VAL A 171 15.57 20.56 0.80
N MET A 172 16.52 19.69 0.44
CA MET A 172 17.90 19.76 0.92
C MET A 172 18.87 19.37 -0.19
N ASP A 173 19.95 20.14 -0.37
CA ASP A 173 20.99 19.86 -1.38
C ASP A 173 21.95 18.74 -0.94
N ASN A 174 22.08 18.51 0.35
CA ASN A 174 22.61 17.29 0.97
C ASN A 174 21.65 16.90 2.10
N ALA A 175 21.24 15.63 2.18
CA ALA A 175 20.22 15.15 3.11
C ALA A 175 20.74 14.05 4.05
N GLY A 176 22.06 13.94 4.23
CA GLY A 176 22.71 12.85 4.94
C GLY A 176 23.48 11.93 3.98
N GLU A 177 24.31 11.05 4.55
CA GLU A 177 25.21 10.19 3.77
C GLU A 177 24.46 9.34 2.73
N GLY A 178 23.28 8.81 3.07
CA GLY A 178 22.51 7.96 2.17
C GLY A 178 22.08 8.64 0.86
N HIS A 179 21.85 9.96 0.89
CA HIS A 179 21.55 10.75 -0.31
C HIS A 179 22.81 10.91 -1.18
N MET A 180 23.95 11.20 -0.57
CA MET A 180 25.22 11.40 -1.27
C MET A 180 25.73 10.08 -1.87
N ARG A 181 25.67 8.98 -1.11
CA ARG A 181 26.03 7.62 -1.57
C ARG A 181 25.17 7.17 -2.75
N TRP A 182 23.86 7.45 -2.74
CA TRP A 182 22.99 7.19 -3.89
C TRP A 182 23.46 7.94 -5.12
N LEU A 183 23.67 9.25 -5.03
CA LEU A 183 24.10 10.06 -6.18
C LEU A 183 25.48 9.66 -6.70
N GLN A 184 26.45 9.38 -5.82
CA GLN A 184 27.76 8.83 -6.20
C GLN A 184 27.61 7.52 -7.00
N ARG A 185 26.78 6.59 -6.51
CA ARG A 185 26.48 5.32 -7.17
C ARG A 185 25.85 5.48 -8.55
N LEU A 186 25.04 6.53 -8.77
CA LEU A 186 24.45 6.83 -10.07
C LEU A 186 25.45 7.46 -11.04
N LEU A 187 26.34 8.33 -10.54
CA LEU A 187 27.21 9.17 -11.36
C LEU A 187 28.50 8.47 -11.82
N CYS A 188 28.84 7.29 -11.29
CA CYS A 188 29.98 6.50 -11.76
C CYS A 188 29.90 6.17 -13.28
N GLU A 189 31.06 6.04 -13.94
CA GLU A 189 31.15 5.98 -15.41
C GLU A 189 30.62 4.68 -16.04
N HIS A 190 30.61 3.57 -15.30
CA HIS A 190 30.40 2.22 -15.85
C HIS A 190 28.90 1.88 -16.07
N ILE A 191 28.25 2.59 -16.99
CA ILE A 191 26.88 2.34 -17.42
C ILE A 191 26.88 1.96 -18.90
N ALA A 192 26.31 0.78 -19.21
CA ALA A 192 26.53 0.09 -20.48
C ALA A 192 26.03 0.89 -21.70
N SER A 193 26.70 0.70 -22.84
CA SER A 193 26.55 1.51 -24.06
C SER A 193 25.23 1.30 -24.85
N SER A 194 24.20 0.69 -24.26
CA SER A 194 22.84 0.60 -24.83
C SER A 194 21.78 0.26 -23.77
N PRO A 195 21.45 1.19 -22.85
CA PRO A 195 20.52 0.90 -21.74
C PRO A 195 19.06 0.70 -22.22
N GLU A 196 18.69 1.24 -23.39
CA GLU A 196 17.32 1.26 -23.90
C GLU A 196 16.72 -0.14 -24.10
N ASN A 197 17.52 -1.11 -24.58
CA ASN A 197 17.04 -2.46 -24.82
C ASN A 197 16.74 -3.19 -23.50
N GLU A 198 17.64 -3.09 -22.52
CA GLU A 198 17.46 -3.69 -21.20
C GLU A 198 16.29 -3.08 -20.44
N ILE A 199 16.14 -1.75 -20.47
CA ILE A 199 15.01 -1.03 -19.88
C ILE A 199 13.71 -1.40 -20.59
N SER A 200 13.70 -1.53 -21.93
CA SER A 200 12.52 -1.96 -22.69
C SER A 200 12.07 -3.38 -22.38
N VAL A 201 13.02 -4.33 -22.27
CA VAL A 201 12.73 -5.72 -21.87
C VAL A 201 12.23 -5.77 -20.42
N PHE A 202 12.86 -5.02 -19.52
CA PHE A 202 12.45 -4.92 -18.12
C PHE A 202 11.04 -4.31 -17.97
N LYS A 203 10.71 -3.25 -18.72
CA LYS A 203 9.37 -2.63 -18.72
C LYS A 203 8.29 -3.65 -19.07
N ARG A 204 8.46 -4.43 -20.15
CA ARG A 204 7.50 -5.50 -20.54
C ARG A 204 7.31 -6.53 -19.41
N HIS A 205 8.38 -6.90 -18.70
CA HIS A 205 8.28 -7.79 -17.54
C HIS A 205 7.54 -7.15 -16.35
N VAL A 206 7.72 -5.84 -16.10
CA VAL A 206 7.00 -5.09 -15.06
C VAL A 206 5.51 -4.98 -15.41
N GLU A 207 5.17 -4.69 -16.66
CA GLU A 207 3.78 -4.57 -17.14
C GLU A 207 3.05 -5.92 -17.07
N GLN A 208 3.67 -7.00 -17.54
CA GLN A 208 3.09 -8.34 -17.43
C GLN A 208 2.96 -8.79 -15.96
N ARG A 209 3.90 -8.41 -15.09
CA ARG A 209 3.82 -8.67 -13.64
C ARG A 209 2.68 -7.88 -12.98
N GLU A 210 2.54 -6.61 -13.29
CA GLU A 210 1.46 -5.75 -12.77
C GLU A 210 0.08 -6.31 -13.17
N ARG A 211 -0.08 -6.70 -14.44
CA ARG A 211 -1.29 -7.39 -14.91
C ARG A 211 -1.57 -8.67 -14.10
N LEU A 212 -0.60 -9.58 -14.00
CA LEU A 212 -0.77 -10.86 -13.29
C LEU A 212 -1.06 -10.66 -11.80
N LEU A 213 -0.45 -9.66 -11.16
CA LEU A 213 -0.72 -9.31 -9.76
C LEU A 213 -2.11 -8.70 -9.56
N SER A 214 -2.64 -7.99 -10.55
CA SER A 214 -4.04 -7.50 -10.54
C SER A 214 -5.04 -8.65 -10.67
N GLU A 215 -4.83 -9.57 -11.61
CA GLU A 215 -5.63 -10.79 -11.79
C GLU A 215 -5.56 -11.68 -10.51
N LEU A 216 -4.39 -11.81 -9.90
CA LEU A 216 -4.17 -12.55 -8.66
C LEU A 216 -4.81 -11.86 -7.44
N ALA A 217 -4.73 -10.53 -7.31
CA ALA A 217 -5.40 -9.78 -6.24
C ALA A 217 -6.93 -9.93 -6.33
N ALA A 218 -7.49 -9.88 -7.54
CA ALA A 218 -8.91 -10.13 -7.77
C ALA A 218 -9.30 -11.59 -7.42
N CYS A 219 -8.39 -12.56 -7.60
CA CYS A 219 -8.61 -13.94 -7.19
C CYS A 219 -8.56 -14.12 -5.67
N ALA A 220 -7.50 -13.62 -5.02
CA ALA A 220 -7.31 -13.65 -3.57
C ALA A 220 -8.47 -12.98 -2.82
N LYS A 221 -9.00 -11.87 -3.35
CA LYS A 221 -10.19 -11.23 -2.78
C LYS A 221 -11.41 -12.16 -2.80
N ARG A 222 -11.67 -12.85 -3.90
CA ARG A 222 -12.79 -13.82 -3.97
C ARG A 222 -12.59 -15.01 -3.01
N LEU A 223 -11.36 -15.37 -2.65
CA LEU A 223 -11.08 -16.39 -1.63
C LEU A 223 -11.37 -15.84 -0.23
N ALA A 224 -10.91 -14.62 0.08
CA ALA A 224 -11.24 -13.94 1.34
C ALA A 224 -12.76 -13.77 1.52
N ASP A 225 -13.45 -13.18 0.54
CA ASP A 225 -14.91 -12.99 0.54
C ASP A 225 -15.67 -14.32 0.76
N LYS A 226 -15.25 -15.41 0.09
CA LYS A 226 -15.86 -16.75 0.25
C LYS A 226 -15.58 -17.38 1.62
N SER A 227 -14.35 -17.26 2.14
CA SER A 227 -14.01 -17.79 3.46
C SER A 227 -14.77 -17.05 4.58
N ALA A 228 -15.01 -15.74 4.43
CA ALA A 228 -15.83 -14.96 5.37
C ALA A 228 -17.29 -15.44 5.38
N ALA A 229 -17.85 -15.82 4.22
CA ALA A 229 -19.17 -16.45 4.14
C ALA A 229 -19.19 -17.83 4.82
N MET A 230 -18.28 -18.73 4.44
CA MET A 230 -18.17 -20.07 5.05
C MET A 230 -18.03 -20.01 6.58
N SER A 231 -17.14 -19.14 7.07
CA SER A 231 -16.90 -18.94 8.51
C SER A 231 -18.18 -18.54 9.26
N LYS A 232 -18.97 -17.63 8.68
CA LYS A 232 -20.26 -17.20 9.22
C LYS A 232 -21.31 -18.33 9.18
N ASP A 233 -21.37 -19.09 8.09
CA ASP A 233 -22.36 -20.14 7.90
C ASP A 233 -22.08 -21.34 8.83
N VAL A 234 -20.80 -21.70 9.03
CA VAL A 234 -20.39 -22.72 10.02
C VAL A 234 -20.60 -22.23 11.46
N SER A 235 -20.39 -20.94 11.75
CA SER A 235 -20.79 -20.35 13.04
C SER A 235 -22.31 -20.38 13.26
N THR A 236 -23.10 -20.25 12.19
CA THR A 236 -24.56 -20.35 12.25
C THR A 236 -24.99 -21.80 12.48
N LEU A 237 -24.32 -22.75 11.82
CA LEU A 237 -24.52 -24.20 12.04
C LEU A 237 -24.23 -24.59 13.49
N HIS A 238 -23.15 -24.09 14.09
CA HIS A 238 -22.86 -24.29 15.52
C HIS A 238 -23.99 -23.80 16.42
N ALA A 239 -24.51 -22.59 16.17
CA ALA A 239 -25.61 -22.03 16.95
C ALA A 239 -26.91 -22.85 16.83
N ILE A 240 -27.18 -23.43 15.66
CA ILE A 240 -28.33 -24.33 15.44
C ILE A 240 -28.16 -25.63 16.22
N PHE A 241 -26.97 -26.27 16.18
CA PHE A 241 -26.68 -27.48 16.96
C PHE A 241 -26.82 -27.24 18.47
N ALA A 242 -26.27 -26.13 18.98
CA ALA A 242 -26.39 -25.76 20.39
C ALA A 242 -27.86 -25.47 20.79
N GLY A 243 -28.64 -24.83 19.92
CA GLY A 243 -30.07 -24.60 20.12
C GLY A 243 -30.88 -25.90 20.14
N TRP A 244 -30.55 -26.86 19.29
CA TRP A 244 -31.19 -28.18 19.27
C TRP A 244 -30.84 -28.99 20.54
N GLN A 245 -29.57 -29.04 20.93
CA GLN A 245 -29.14 -29.67 22.18
C GLN A 245 -29.86 -29.06 23.42
N LEU A 246 -30.08 -27.74 23.44
CA LEU A 246 -30.83 -27.07 24.50
C LEU A 246 -32.33 -27.45 24.48
N ALA A 247 -32.94 -27.61 23.32
CA ALA A 247 -34.33 -28.05 23.20
C ALA A 247 -34.54 -29.50 23.71
N GLU A 248 -33.65 -30.43 23.31
CA GLU A 248 -33.69 -31.85 23.73
C GLU A 248 -33.28 -32.07 25.20
N THR A 249 -32.75 -31.05 25.87
CA THR A 249 -32.42 -31.10 27.31
C THR A 249 -33.41 -30.33 28.19
N GLY A 250 -33.89 -29.17 27.74
CA GLY A 250 -34.73 -28.27 28.52
C GLY A 250 -36.24 -28.52 28.49
N THR A 251 -36.74 -29.43 27.64
CA THR A 251 -38.19 -29.70 27.48
C THR A 251 -38.73 -30.85 28.34
N GLY A 252 -37.87 -31.54 29.08
CA GLY A 252 -38.22 -32.73 29.87
C GLY A 252 -39.13 -32.46 31.06
N SER A 253 -40.43 -32.77 30.91
CA SER A 253 -41.27 -33.12 32.06
C SER A 253 -40.70 -34.36 32.74
N PHE A 254 -40.78 -34.44 34.07
CA PHE A 254 -40.07 -35.44 34.90
C PHE A 254 -40.39 -36.91 34.56
N GLU A 255 -41.49 -37.17 33.84
CA GLU A 255 -41.92 -38.51 33.42
C GLU A 255 -41.65 -38.83 31.94
N ALA A 256 -41.42 -37.80 31.11
CA ALA A 256 -41.13 -37.94 29.68
C ALA A 256 -39.61 -37.92 29.47
N ARG A 257 -39.00 -39.11 29.35
CA ARG A 257 -37.55 -39.25 29.18
C ARG A 257 -37.09 -38.60 27.87
N ASN A 258 -36.22 -37.59 27.98
CA ASN A 258 -35.36 -37.17 26.87
C ASN A 258 -34.58 -38.41 26.36
N ASP A 259 -34.40 -38.55 25.05
CA ASP A 259 -33.66 -39.68 24.46
C ASP A 259 -32.16 -39.54 24.78
N GLY A 260 -31.71 -40.20 25.86
CA GLY A 260 -30.33 -40.12 26.36
C GLY A 260 -29.26 -40.41 25.29
N PRO A 261 -29.39 -41.47 24.48
CA PRO A 261 -28.59 -41.68 23.27
C PRO A 261 -28.54 -40.49 22.32
N LEU A 262 -29.67 -39.87 21.98
CA LEU A 262 -29.72 -38.68 21.12
C LEU A 262 -29.04 -37.47 21.78
N VAL A 263 -29.33 -37.20 23.05
CA VAL A 263 -28.71 -36.10 23.82
C VAL A 263 -27.18 -36.26 23.88
N ALA A 264 -26.68 -37.48 24.11
CA ALA A 264 -25.25 -37.78 24.13
C ALA A 264 -24.59 -37.70 22.74
N LEU A 265 -25.34 -37.95 21.66
CA LEU A 265 -24.87 -37.73 20.29
C LEU A 265 -24.84 -36.23 19.94
N LEU A 266 -25.86 -35.48 20.35
CA LEU A 266 -25.95 -34.04 20.14
C LEU A 266 -24.85 -33.29 20.90
N ASP A 267 -24.53 -33.66 22.13
CA ASP A 267 -23.42 -33.05 22.89
C ASP A 267 -22.08 -33.18 22.15
N LYS A 268 -21.70 -34.41 21.77
CA LYS A 268 -20.52 -34.69 20.93
C LYS A 268 -20.55 -33.89 19.62
N SER A 269 -21.71 -33.79 18.97
CA SER A 269 -21.88 -33.09 17.70
C SER A 269 -21.71 -31.59 17.86
N THR A 270 -22.38 -30.96 18.83
CA THR A 270 -22.27 -29.52 19.13
C THR A 270 -20.84 -29.13 19.47
N VAL A 271 -20.14 -29.92 20.30
CA VAL A 271 -18.73 -29.69 20.63
C VAL A 271 -17.85 -29.78 19.38
N THR A 272 -18.09 -30.76 18.51
CA THR A 272 -17.34 -30.93 17.25
C THR A 272 -17.58 -29.79 16.27
N ILE A 273 -18.84 -29.39 16.05
CA ILE A 273 -19.20 -28.27 15.17
C ILE A 273 -18.73 -26.93 15.75
N SER A 274 -18.69 -26.76 17.09
CA SER A 274 -18.05 -25.61 17.73
C SER A 274 -16.55 -25.57 17.45
N GLY A 275 -15.86 -26.71 17.59
CA GLY A 275 -14.44 -26.85 17.24
C GLY A 275 -14.16 -26.53 15.77
N TRP A 276 -15.02 -27.00 14.85
CA TRP A 276 -14.90 -26.68 13.42
C TRP A 276 -15.15 -25.19 13.16
N SER A 277 -16.20 -24.60 13.75
CA SER A 277 -16.46 -23.15 13.66
C SER A 277 -15.30 -22.31 14.17
N GLN A 278 -14.64 -22.72 15.26
CA GLN A 278 -13.43 -22.07 15.75
C GLN A 278 -12.28 -22.17 14.73
N VAL A 279 -12.12 -23.29 14.03
CA VAL A 279 -11.09 -23.42 12.98
C VAL A 279 -11.42 -22.53 11.78
N GLU A 280 -12.65 -22.55 11.26
CA GLU A 280 -13.09 -21.70 10.14
C GLU A 280 -13.08 -20.20 10.49
N SER A 281 -13.06 -19.82 11.78
CA SER A 281 -12.91 -18.42 12.20
C SER A 281 -11.57 -17.80 11.80
N TYR A 282 -10.52 -18.61 11.59
CA TYR A 282 -9.19 -18.12 11.19
C TYR A 282 -9.05 -17.91 9.67
N GLN A 283 -9.81 -18.63 8.84
CA GLN A 283 -9.61 -18.63 7.38
C GLN A 283 -9.81 -17.26 6.69
N PRO A 284 -10.78 -16.41 7.11
CA PRO A 284 -10.91 -15.05 6.58
C PRO A 284 -9.66 -14.20 6.85
N ALA A 285 -9.04 -14.37 8.01
CA ALA A 285 -7.80 -13.66 8.35
C ALA A 285 -6.60 -14.22 7.56
N ILE A 286 -6.55 -15.53 7.29
CA ILE A 286 -5.49 -16.13 6.46
C ILE A 286 -5.53 -15.55 5.04
N TYR A 287 -6.68 -15.53 4.37
CA TYR A 287 -6.77 -15.00 3.01
C TYR A 287 -6.73 -13.47 2.90
N GLU A 288 -7.34 -12.70 3.82
CA GLU A 288 -7.26 -11.23 3.75
C GLU A 288 -5.84 -10.74 4.11
N LEU A 289 -5.22 -11.31 5.14
CA LEU A 289 -3.99 -10.76 5.74
C LEU A 289 -2.70 -11.33 5.16
N LEU A 290 -2.63 -12.65 4.95
CA LEU A 290 -1.40 -13.31 4.48
C LEU A 290 -1.32 -13.36 2.95
N LEU A 291 -2.46 -13.52 2.28
CA LEU A 291 -2.54 -13.58 0.82
C LEU A 291 -2.86 -12.20 0.21
N LEU A 292 -4.07 -11.68 0.43
CA LEU A 292 -4.58 -10.53 -0.33
C LEU A 292 -3.81 -9.23 -0.10
N GLU A 293 -3.61 -8.78 1.15
CA GLU A 293 -2.89 -7.52 1.41
C GLU A 293 -1.43 -7.54 0.93
N ASN A 294 -0.79 -8.71 0.94
CA ASN A 294 0.57 -8.85 0.42
C ASN A 294 0.61 -8.82 -1.12
N ILE A 295 -0.36 -9.44 -1.82
CA ILE A 295 -0.49 -9.30 -3.28
C ILE A 295 -0.83 -7.84 -3.64
N LYS A 296 -1.75 -7.18 -2.93
CA LYS A 296 -2.04 -5.74 -3.10
C LYS A 296 -0.77 -4.90 -2.93
N TYR A 297 0.10 -5.23 -1.97
CA TYR A 297 1.40 -4.55 -1.83
C TYR A 297 2.33 -4.81 -3.03
N MET A 298 2.54 -6.06 -3.45
CA MET A 298 3.38 -6.35 -4.63
C MET A 298 2.85 -5.66 -5.89
N LEU A 299 1.52 -5.61 -6.06
CA LEU A 299 0.86 -4.88 -7.14
C LEU A 299 1.19 -3.38 -7.08
N ARG A 300 1.02 -2.73 -5.92
CA ARG A 300 1.38 -1.32 -5.71
C ARG A 300 2.86 -1.03 -6.06
N GLN A 301 3.77 -1.94 -5.71
CA GLN A 301 5.19 -1.81 -6.08
C GLN A 301 5.45 -1.99 -7.59
N ALA A 302 4.75 -2.92 -8.25
CA ALA A 302 4.83 -3.10 -9.70
C ALA A 302 4.26 -1.89 -10.47
N THR A 303 3.11 -1.35 -10.03
CA THR A 303 2.52 -0.12 -10.58
C THR A 303 3.44 1.09 -10.37
N ALA A 304 4.11 1.21 -9.22
CA ALA A 304 5.06 2.29 -8.96
C ALA A 304 6.31 2.19 -9.85
N MET A 305 6.88 0.99 -10.04
CA MET A 305 7.98 0.76 -10.98
C MET A 305 7.57 1.07 -12.44
N LYS A 306 6.37 0.63 -12.85
CA LYS A 306 5.77 0.96 -14.16
C LYS A 306 5.63 2.48 -14.35
N GLN A 307 5.15 3.20 -13.34
CA GLN A 307 5.00 4.66 -13.42
C GLN A 307 6.36 5.37 -13.57
N MET A 308 7.41 4.93 -12.87
CA MET A 308 8.76 5.48 -13.01
C MET A 308 9.37 5.23 -14.39
N LEU A 309 9.08 4.08 -15.01
CA LEU A 309 9.48 3.79 -16.39
C LEU A 309 8.76 4.70 -17.40
N ILE A 310 7.46 4.95 -17.23
CA ILE A 310 6.70 5.88 -18.10
C ILE A 310 7.11 7.34 -17.84
N GLU A 311 7.50 7.71 -16.62
CA GLU A 311 8.07 9.02 -16.30
C GLU A 311 9.41 9.25 -17.02
N ARG A 312 10.29 8.25 -17.02
CA ARG A 312 11.50 8.25 -17.85
C ARG A 312 11.17 8.44 -19.33
N GLU A 313 10.23 7.68 -19.89
CA GLU A 313 9.86 7.76 -21.31
C GLU A 313 9.36 9.15 -21.70
N ARG A 314 8.46 9.76 -20.92
CA ARG A 314 8.01 11.15 -21.14
C ARG A 314 9.18 12.15 -21.07
N ALA A 315 10.10 11.96 -20.12
CA ALA A 315 11.27 12.81 -19.94
C ALA A 315 12.31 12.65 -21.07
N VAL A 316 12.40 11.48 -21.72
CA VAL A 316 13.20 11.25 -22.94
C VAL A 316 12.51 11.85 -24.18
N ALA A 317 11.19 11.70 -24.30
CA ALA A 317 10.43 12.24 -25.42
C ALA A 317 10.32 13.79 -25.41
N GLY A 318 10.52 14.42 -24.25
CA GLY A 318 10.44 15.87 -24.07
C GLY A 318 9.01 16.41 -24.07
N GLU A 319 8.01 15.55 -23.91
CA GLU A 319 6.59 15.90 -23.97
C GLU A 319 6.16 16.79 -22.81
N SER A 320 5.54 17.93 -23.11
CA SER A 320 4.67 18.65 -22.18
C SER A 320 3.36 17.87 -21.99
N LEU A 321 2.69 18.09 -20.86
CA LEU A 321 1.28 17.69 -20.72
C LEU A 321 0.46 18.35 -21.86
N PRO A 322 -0.57 17.67 -22.40
CA PRO A 322 -1.39 18.24 -23.44
C PRO A 322 -2.14 19.46 -22.92
N GLU A 323 -1.90 20.62 -23.54
CA GLU A 323 -2.69 21.83 -23.32
C GLU A 323 -4.14 21.56 -23.73
N SER A 324 -5.11 21.99 -22.93
CA SER A 324 -6.52 21.86 -23.28
C SER A 324 -6.84 22.80 -24.44
N GLU A 325 -7.34 22.27 -25.55
CA GLU A 325 -7.53 22.97 -26.83
C GLU A 325 -8.18 24.36 -26.69
N CYS A 326 -7.37 25.42 -26.73
CA CYS A 326 -7.89 26.78 -26.85
C CYS A 326 -8.31 27.02 -28.32
N LYS A 327 -9.59 26.84 -28.61
CA LYS A 327 -10.12 27.09 -29.96
C LYS A 327 -9.89 28.54 -30.39
N PRO A 328 -9.33 28.80 -31.59
CA PRO A 328 -9.14 30.15 -32.08
C PRO A 328 -10.49 30.85 -32.28
N THR A 329 -10.72 31.92 -31.53
CA THR A 329 -11.87 32.81 -31.71
C THR A 329 -11.51 33.87 -32.75
N PRO A 330 -12.34 34.13 -33.77
CA PRO A 330 -11.96 35.02 -34.88
C PRO A 330 -11.85 36.49 -34.44
N SER A 331 -10.92 37.21 -35.06
CA SER A 331 -10.71 38.65 -34.88
C SER A 331 -11.90 39.47 -35.40
N LEU A 332 -12.32 40.49 -34.64
CA LEU A 332 -13.22 41.54 -35.11
C LEU A 332 -12.51 42.90 -35.11
N SER A 333 -12.71 43.66 -36.18
CA SER A 333 -12.21 45.02 -36.38
C SER A 333 -13.26 46.09 -36.11
N GLU A 334 -12.78 47.32 -35.98
CA GLU A 334 -13.48 48.62 -35.93
C GLU A 334 -14.56 48.79 -37.05
N SER A 335 -15.55 49.69 -37.02
CA SER A 335 -15.85 50.89 -36.18
C SER A 335 -17.37 51.28 -36.26
N PRO A 336 -17.89 52.37 -35.63
CA PRO A 336 -19.31 52.50 -35.22
C PRO A 336 -20.25 53.46 -36.01
N ALA A 337 -21.58 53.32 -35.81
CA ALA A 337 -22.65 54.32 -36.04
C ALA A 337 -23.93 54.01 -35.20
N SER A 338 -24.95 54.90 -35.15
CA SER A 338 -26.08 54.88 -34.16
C SER A 338 -27.34 55.67 -34.62
N PRO A 339 -28.50 55.71 -33.88
CA PRO A 339 -29.08 54.81 -32.86
C PRO A 339 -30.41 54.17 -33.38
N PRO A 340 -31.71 54.57 -33.15
CA PRO A 340 -32.46 55.32 -32.10
C PRO A 340 -33.73 54.62 -31.49
N THR A 341 -34.33 55.19 -30.42
CA THR A 341 -35.76 55.06 -29.93
C THR A 341 -36.34 53.69 -29.48
N SER A 342 -37.25 53.56 -28.48
CA SER A 342 -37.83 54.50 -27.47
C SER A 342 -38.63 53.80 -26.34
N GLY A 343 -38.67 54.39 -25.12
CA GLY A 343 -39.64 54.13 -24.03
C GLY A 343 -39.43 52.85 -23.20
N PHE A 344 -39.76 52.72 -21.90
CA PHE A 344 -40.17 53.66 -20.81
C PHE A 344 -39.26 53.31 -19.58
N SER A 345 -38.64 54.23 -18.83
CA SER A 345 -39.17 55.27 -17.92
C SER A 345 -39.63 54.76 -16.53
N VAL A 346 -38.83 55.07 -15.49
CA VAL A 346 -39.22 55.53 -14.11
C VAL A 346 -40.06 54.55 -13.25
N ALA A 347 -39.78 54.26 -11.97
CA ALA A 347 -38.74 54.61 -10.97
C ALA A 347 -38.97 53.70 -9.72
N SER A 348 -38.11 53.51 -8.70
CA SER A 348 -36.70 53.84 -8.37
C SER A 348 -36.25 52.82 -7.27
N PHE A 349 -35.31 52.95 -6.31
CA PHE A 349 -34.56 54.07 -5.69
C PHE A 349 -33.22 53.59 -5.06
N THR A 350 -32.64 54.40 -4.17
CA THR A 350 -31.39 54.25 -3.39
C THR A 350 -31.50 53.21 -2.25
N SER A 351 -30.41 52.69 -1.64
CA SER A 351 -29.04 53.21 -1.42
C SER A 351 -28.01 52.06 -1.44
N ALA A 352 -26.77 52.12 -1.97
CA ALA A 352 -25.77 53.19 -2.20
C ALA A 352 -24.62 53.32 -1.16
N ALA A 353 -23.84 52.24 -0.99
CA ALA A 353 -22.40 52.26 -0.62
C ALA A 353 -21.78 50.87 -0.93
N SER A 354 -20.56 50.71 -1.44
CA SER A 354 -19.61 51.67 -2.03
C SER A 354 -18.67 50.95 -3.01
N THR A 355 -18.55 51.42 -4.24
CA THR A 355 -17.73 50.76 -5.29
C THR A 355 -16.27 51.23 -5.28
N ALA A 356 -15.34 50.34 -4.93
CA ALA A 356 -13.91 50.53 -5.16
C ALA A 356 -13.22 49.17 -5.44
N ALA A 357 -12.18 49.18 -6.29
CA ALA A 357 -11.30 48.05 -6.63
C ALA A 357 -11.81 46.95 -7.61
N SER A 358 -12.78 47.22 -8.49
CA SER A 358 -13.01 46.39 -9.70
C SER A 358 -12.23 46.91 -10.93
N ARG A 359 -10.89 46.94 -10.86
CA ARG A 359 -10.01 47.20 -12.00
C ARG A 359 -8.72 46.38 -11.88
N PHE A 360 -8.36 45.69 -12.97
CA PHE A 360 -7.05 45.07 -13.21
C PHE A 360 -6.40 44.35 -12.00
N MET A 361 -6.91 43.16 -11.70
CA MET A 361 -5.98 42.04 -11.52
C MET A 361 -5.94 41.27 -12.83
N SER A 362 -4.85 41.45 -13.58
CA SER A 362 -4.38 40.39 -14.45
C SER A 362 -4.19 39.16 -13.56
N ALA A 363 -4.80 38.05 -13.95
CA ALA A 363 -4.32 36.77 -13.48
C ALA A 363 -2.90 36.62 -14.05
N VAL A 364 -1.89 36.86 -13.22
CA VAL A 364 -0.52 36.47 -13.52
C VAL A 364 -0.54 34.94 -13.44
N GLU A 365 -0.75 34.31 -14.59
CA GLU A 365 -0.39 32.91 -14.76
C GLU A 365 1.07 32.77 -14.30
N PRO A 366 1.40 31.75 -13.48
CA PRO A 366 2.77 31.55 -13.05
C PRO A 366 3.63 31.44 -14.32
N PRO A 367 4.73 32.20 -14.44
CA PRO A 367 5.46 32.31 -15.71
C PRO A 367 5.82 30.92 -16.20
N SER A 368 5.37 30.58 -17.41
CA SER A 368 5.68 29.31 -18.02
C SER A 368 7.20 29.17 -18.07
N LEU A 369 7.68 28.05 -17.50
CA LEU A 369 9.11 27.76 -17.47
C LEU A 369 9.66 27.83 -18.89
N SER A 370 10.84 28.42 -19.06
CA SER A 370 11.43 28.48 -20.38
C SER A 370 11.60 27.05 -20.93
N ILE A 371 11.42 26.89 -22.24
CA ILE A 371 11.57 25.59 -22.92
C ILE A 371 12.94 24.95 -22.58
N GLU A 372 13.95 25.78 -22.34
CA GLU A 372 15.29 25.37 -21.91
C GLU A 372 15.38 24.92 -20.43
N GLU A 373 14.60 25.47 -19.52
CA GLU A 373 14.46 24.94 -18.15
C GLU A 373 13.69 23.62 -18.14
N GLN A 374 12.61 23.52 -18.92
CA GLN A 374 11.85 22.28 -19.06
C GLN A 374 12.72 21.15 -19.66
N ARG A 375 13.50 21.44 -20.71
CA ARG A 375 14.46 20.49 -21.30
C ARG A 375 15.55 20.05 -20.32
N ARG A 376 16.18 20.99 -19.59
CA ARG A 376 17.22 20.66 -18.60
C ARG A 376 16.67 19.80 -17.46
N ARG A 377 15.44 20.08 -17.00
CA ARG A 377 14.73 19.25 -16.02
C ARG A 377 14.39 17.86 -16.55
N ALA A 378 13.89 17.75 -17.79
CA ALA A 378 13.59 16.47 -18.43
C ALA A 378 14.85 15.62 -18.66
N HIS A 379 15.97 16.23 -19.07
CA HIS A 379 17.27 15.56 -19.17
C HIS A 379 17.74 15.03 -17.81
N HIS A 380 17.71 15.86 -16.76
CA HIS A 380 18.12 15.46 -15.40
C HIS A 380 17.29 14.28 -14.88
N THR A 381 15.97 14.31 -15.03
CA THR A 381 15.08 13.22 -14.60
C THR A 381 15.29 11.95 -15.41
N SER A 382 15.35 12.04 -16.75
CA SER A 382 15.56 10.86 -17.61
C SER A 382 16.94 10.24 -17.40
N GLU A 383 17.99 11.04 -17.24
CA GLU A 383 19.34 10.57 -16.94
C GLU A 383 19.38 9.86 -15.57
N LEU A 384 18.93 10.50 -14.48
CA LEU A 384 18.98 9.86 -13.15
C LEU A 384 18.14 8.58 -13.07
N ILE A 385 16.95 8.52 -13.67
CA ILE A 385 16.16 7.28 -13.70
C ILE A 385 16.87 6.20 -14.55
N THR A 386 17.48 6.56 -15.69
CA THR A 386 18.28 5.61 -16.50
C THR A 386 19.44 5.04 -15.69
N ARG A 387 20.21 5.92 -15.03
CA ARG A 387 21.36 5.54 -14.20
C ARG A 387 20.91 4.62 -13.06
N ALA A 388 19.85 4.98 -12.33
CA ALA A 388 19.33 4.19 -11.21
C ALA A 388 18.84 2.80 -11.60
N LEU A 389 18.09 2.70 -12.70
CA LEU A 389 17.58 1.42 -13.22
C LEU A 389 18.71 0.45 -13.52
N ILE A 390 19.73 0.88 -14.28
CA ILE A 390 20.86 0.04 -14.68
C ILE A 390 21.83 -0.23 -13.51
N ALA A 391 22.10 0.77 -12.66
CA ALA A 391 23.08 0.65 -11.59
C ALA A 391 22.64 -0.32 -10.47
N GLU A 392 21.38 -0.25 -10.03
CA GLU A 392 20.87 -1.10 -8.94
C GLU A 392 19.38 -1.44 -9.05
N GLU A 393 18.52 -0.49 -9.41
CA GLU A 393 17.10 -0.57 -9.04
C GLU A 393 16.33 -1.66 -9.82
N MET A 394 16.73 -1.97 -11.06
CA MET A 394 16.19 -3.13 -11.80
C MET A 394 16.49 -4.45 -11.09
N GLN A 395 17.69 -4.61 -10.52
CA GLN A 395 18.08 -5.82 -9.80
C GLN A 395 17.49 -5.85 -8.39
N ARG A 396 17.48 -4.71 -7.69
CA ARG A 396 16.83 -4.55 -6.38
C ARG A 396 15.34 -4.89 -6.44
N PHE A 397 14.63 -4.45 -7.49
CA PHE A 397 13.23 -4.79 -7.70
C PHE A 397 13.01 -6.29 -7.97
N ARG A 398 13.91 -6.95 -8.71
CA ARG A 398 13.87 -8.42 -8.89
C ARG A 398 14.05 -9.14 -7.56
N VAL A 399 15.13 -8.85 -6.82
CA VAL A 399 15.45 -9.48 -5.52
C VAL A 399 14.35 -9.25 -4.49
N ARG A 400 13.85 -8.01 -4.36
CA ARG A 400 12.72 -7.69 -3.48
C ARG A 400 11.47 -8.48 -3.87
N THR A 401 11.14 -8.61 -5.15
CA THR A 401 9.97 -9.41 -5.57
C THR A 401 10.10 -10.89 -5.20
N THR A 402 11.31 -11.47 -5.31
CA THR A 402 11.56 -12.86 -4.89
C THR A 402 11.36 -13.03 -3.38
N LYS A 403 12.03 -12.19 -2.56
CA LYS A 403 11.89 -12.19 -1.10
C LYS A 403 10.43 -12.04 -0.65
N GLU A 404 9.67 -11.19 -1.33
CA GLU A 404 8.27 -10.94 -0.98
C GLU A 404 7.35 -12.10 -1.36
N LEU A 405 7.52 -12.71 -2.54
CA LEU A 405 6.75 -13.90 -2.91
C LEU A 405 7.08 -15.09 -2.00
N GLU A 406 8.36 -15.29 -1.65
CA GLU A 406 8.82 -16.28 -0.68
C GLU A 406 8.19 -16.06 0.69
N ASN A 407 8.24 -14.83 1.23
CA ASN A 407 7.61 -14.48 2.50
C ASN A 407 6.10 -14.79 2.50
N ILE A 408 5.38 -14.46 1.42
CA ILE A 408 3.95 -14.74 1.28
C ILE A 408 3.67 -16.23 1.33
N MET A 409 4.37 -17.01 0.50
CA MET A 409 4.14 -18.45 0.40
C MET A 409 4.51 -19.17 1.70
N ASN A 410 5.63 -18.81 2.33
CA ASN A 410 6.07 -19.41 3.60
C ASN A 410 5.04 -19.19 4.72
N HIS A 411 4.50 -17.97 4.87
CA HIS A 411 3.48 -17.69 5.89
C HIS A 411 2.13 -18.34 5.57
N LEU A 412 1.69 -18.31 4.30
CA LEU A 412 0.44 -18.91 3.87
C LEU A 412 0.45 -20.44 4.02
N SER A 413 1.49 -21.12 3.54
CA SER A 413 1.64 -22.57 3.66
C SER A 413 1.75 -23.01 5.12
N CYS A 414 2.42 -22.23 5.98
CA CYS A 414 2.42 -22.48 7.42
C CYS A 414 1.01 -22.39 8.02
N ALA A 415 0.25 -21.32 7.69
CA ALA A 415 -1.10 -21.12 8.19
C ALA A 415 -2.08 -22.22 7.75
N GLU A 416 -2.12 -22.55 6.45
CA GLU A 416 -2.98 -23.59 5.88
C GLU A 416 -2.64 -24.99 6.42
N ALA A 417 -1.35 -25.28 6.68
CA ALA A 417 -0.93 -26.53 7.31
C ALA A 417 -1.40 -26.63 8.78
N GLN A 418 -1.32 -25.53 9.54
CA GLN A 418 -1.84 -25.51 10.93
C GLN A 418 -3.37 -25.57 10.98
N LEU A 419 -4.07 -24.89 10.07
CA LEU A 419 -5.53 -24.97 9.94
C LEU A 419 -5.97 -26.41 9.62
N SER A 420 -5.37 -27.01 8.58
CA SER A 420 -5.64 -28.38 8.15
C SER A 420 -5.37 -29.39 9.28
N LYS A 421 -4.27 -29.22 10.01
CA LYS A 421 -3.93 -30.02 11.21
C LYS A 421 -5.00 -29.91 12.31
N ARG A 422 -5.51 -28.70 12.58
CA ARG A 422 -6.58 -28.44 13.57
C ARG A 422 -7.92 -29.01 13.13
N SER A 423 -8.37 -28.73 11.90
CA SER A 423 -9.62 -29.26 11.33
C SER A 423 -9.65 -30.79 11.38
N GLY A 424 -8.59 -31.44 10.89
CA GLY A 424 -8.47 -32.90 10.99
C GLY A 424 -8.42 -33.42 12.43
N SER A 425 -7.99 -32.61 13.40
CA SER A 425 -8.01 -33.01 14.82
C SER A 425 -9.42 -33.00 15.42
N VAL A 426 -10.25 -32.02 15.05
CA VAL A 426 -11.66 -31.94 15.46
C VAL A 426 -12.42 -33.18 14.99
N TRP A 427 -12.32 -33.50 13.69
CA TRP A 427 -13.01 -34.65 13.10
C TRP A 427 -12.49 -36.00 13.60
N ARG A 428 -11.17 -36.14 13.84
CA ARG A 428 -10.62 -37.34 14.46
C ARG A 428 -11.11 -37.54 15.90
N GLU A 429 -11.32 -36.48 16.67
CA GLU A 429 -11.83 -36.61 18.04
C GLU A 429 -13.27 -37.12 18.06
N TYR A 430 -14.13 -36.57 17.20
CA TYR A 430 -15.50 -37.06 17.03
C TYR A 430 -15.51 -38.56 16.67
N LEU A 431 -14.72 -38.96 15.67
CA LEU A 431 -14.65 -40.35 15.20
C LEU A 431 -14.19 -41.35 16.26
N LYS A 432 -13.28 -40.99 17.18
CA LYS A 432 -12.91 -41.85 18.33
C LYS A 432 -14.10 -42.18 19.24
N THR A 433 -15.10 -41.30 19.29
CA THR A 433 -16.28 -41.45 20.16
C THR A 433 -17.48 -42.10 19.46
N SER A 434 -17.31 -42.51 18.19
CA SER A 434 -18.26 -43.28 17.40
C SER A 434 -18.23 -44.76 17.77
N SER A 435 -19.36 -45.44 17.67
CA SER A 435 -19.47 -46.90 17.85
C SER A 435 -19.33 -47.70 16.54
N ALA A 436 -19.12 -47.04 15.40
CA ALA A 436 -19.00 -47.67 14.09
C ALA A 436 -17.52 -47.87 13.69
N ASP A 437 -17.24 -48.96 12.96
CA ASP A 437 -15.90 -49.29 12.47
C ASP A 437 -15.36 -48.19 11.53
N PRO A 438 -14.22 -47.55 11.87
CA PRO A 438 -13.60 -46.53 11.03
C PRO A 438 -13.26 -46.98 9.61
N GLN A 439 -12.91 -48.26 9.39
CA GLN A 439 -12.60 -48.78 8.05
C GLN A 439 -13.84 -48.94 7.18
N VAL A 440 -14.96 -49.35 7.78
CA VAL A 440 -16.26 -49.47 7.08
C VAL A 440 -16.79 -48.08 6.75
N LEU A 441 -16.72 -47.14 7.70
CA LEU A 441 -17.07 -45.73 7.46
C LEU A 441 -16.23 -45.13 6.33
N ALA A 442 -14.90 -45.24 6.39
CA ALA A 442 -14.00 -44.68 5.38
C ALA A 442 -14.29 -45.25 3.98
N ARG A 443 -14.52 -46.57 3.85
CA ARG A 443 -14.87 -47.19 2.57
C ARG A 443 -16.19 -46.68 2.01
N SER A 444 -17.25 -46.64 2.83
CA SER A 444 -18.56 -46.15 2.42
C SER A 444 -18.54 -44.66 2.05
N THR A 445 -17.80 -43.83 2.80
CA THR A 445 -17.58 -42.42 2.44
C THR A 445 -16.80 -42.27 1.13
N LYS A 446 -15.80 -43.11 0.87
CA LYS A 446 -15.01 -43.09 -0.38
C LYS A 446 -15.86 -43.49 -1.60
N GLU A 447 -16.74 -44.48 -1.45
CA GLU A 447 -17.73 -44.87 -2.47
C GLU A 447 -18.74 -43.73 -2.76
N LEU A 448 -19.26 -43.10 -1.71
CA LEU A 448 -20.18 -41.95 -1.82
C LEU A 448 -19.53 -40.78 -2.57
N LEU A 449 -18.34 -40.34 -2.13
CA LEU A 449 -17.58 -39.25 -2.76
C LEU A 449 -17.18 -39.60 -4.20
N GLY A 450 -16.78 -40.85 -4.46
CA GLY A 450 -16.49 -41.36 -5.79
C GLY A 450 -17.66 -41.18 -6.75
N SER A 451 -18.88 -41.53 -6.32
CA SER A 451 -20.09 -41.38 -7.14
C SER A 451 -20.34 -39.92 -7.56
N ALA A 452 -20.13 -38.96 -6.65
CA ALA A 452 -20.31 -37.53 -6.90
C ALA A 452 -19.21 -36.93 -7.79
N SER A 453 -17.99 -37.47 -7.75
CA SER A 453 -16.85 -36.95 -8.52
C SER A 453 -16.91 -37.24 -10.03
N SER A 454 -17.82 -38.12 -10.47
CA SER A 454 -17.92 -38.66 -11.84
C SER A 454 -18.14 -37.62 -12.96
N GLY A 455 -18.49 -36.38 -12.63
CA GLY A 455 -18.60 -35.25 -13.57
C GLY A 455 -17.37 -34.33 -13.65
N SER A 456 -16.25 -34.65 -13.00
CA SER A 456 -15.08 -33.78 -12.88
C SER A 456 -13.77 -34.45 -13.35
N THR A 457 -12.84 -33.64 -13.86
CA THR A 457 -11.53 -34.10 -14.34
C THR A 457 -10.75 -34.78 -13.21
N PRO A 458 -10.17 -35.99 -13.42
CA PRO A 458 -9.51 -36.71 -12.35
C PRO A 458 -8.32 -35.92 -11.78
N PRO A 459 -8.14 -35.90 -10.44
CA PRO A 459 -7.02 -35.19 -9.82
C PRO A 459 -5.69 -35.91 -10.06
N SER A 460 -4.59 -35.17 -9.84
CA SER A 460 -3.22 -35.73 -9.84
C SER A 460 -3.11 -36.92 -8.87
N PRO A 461 -2.36 -38.00 -9.19
CA PRO A 461 -2.28 -39.20 -8.34
C PRO A 461 -1.90 -38.91 -6.88
N ALA A 462 -1.05 -37.91 -6.62
CA ALA A 462 -0.67 -37.50 -5.27
C ALA A 462 -1.83 -36.99 -4.40
N ALA A 463 -2.97 -36.62 -4.99
CA ALA A 463 -4.18 -36.21 -4.25
C ALA A 463 -5.14 -37.39 -3.99
N ALA A 464 -4.98 -38.53 -4.67
CA ALA A 464 -5.81 -39.72 -4.48
C ALA A 464 -5.42 -40.54 -3.23
N GLU A 465 -4.20 -40.35 -2.73
CA GLU A 465 -3.66 -40.98 -1.52
C GLU A 465 -4.05 -40.26 -0.22
N ALA A 466 -4.75 -39.13 -0.30
CA ALA A 466 -5.13 -38.30 0.85
C ALA A 466 -6.49 -38.68 1.51
N PHE A 467 -7.13 -39.77 1.08
CA PHE A 467 -8.45 -40.25 1.51
C PHE A 467 -8.47 -41.76 1.79
#